data_AF-A0AAV8VZV2-F1
#
_entry.id   AF-A0AAV8VZV2-F1
#
_cell.length_a   1.000
_cell.length_b   1.000
_cell.length_c   1.000
_cell.angle_alpha   90.00
_cell.angle_beta   90.00
_cell.angle_gamma   90.00
#
_symmetry.space_group_name_H-M   'P 1'
#
loop_
_entity.id
_entity.type
_entity.pdbx_description
1 polymer ?
#
loop_
_entity_poly.entity_id
_entity_poly.type
_entity_poly.pdbx_seq_one_letter_code
_entity_poly.pdbx_strand_id
1 'polypeptide(L)'
;MEIIKTPKIENVRMLDRYSKVPSQGTLYLTATHLIFVDPDAKKETWVLHMHIASLEKLPLTTTGSPLLIRTKTFLSVTFVIPKERDCHDVFISLQQLSQPSNVRDLYCFSYTPPAEELQRAAGWNFYDLQSEYHRMGAPNEHWCLTNLNKDYELCETYPRYLYVPCSASVQTLIGSSRFRSKGRLPVLSYLYKNMASISRCSQPLSGFSARCVEDEKMLNHMLKTNPNASFMYVVDTRPKINAMANRAAGKGYENENFYENIKFQFLGVENIHVMRNSLAKK
;
A
#
# COMPACT_ATOMS: atom_id res chain seq x y z
N MET A 1 29.62 0.05 -4.37
CA MET A 1 30.29 1.34 -4.68
C MET A 1 30.54 1.53 -6.18
N GLU A 2 30.44 0.49 -7.02
CA GLU A 2 30.63 0.62 -8.48
C GLU A 2 29.56 1.46 -9.20
N ILE A 3 28.39 1.68 -8.58
CA ILE A 3 27.27 2.44 -9.17
C ILE A 3 27.51 3.95 -9.13
N ILE A 4 28.25 4.48 -8.14
CA ILE A 4 28.47 5.92 -7.96
C ILE A 4 29.78 6.30 -8.62
N LYS A 5 29.70 6.95 -9.79
CA LYS A 5 30.89 7.40 -10.54
C LYS A 5 31.38 8.77 -10.09
N THR A 6 30.45 9.66 -9.73
CA THR A 6 30.73 11.04 -9.34
C THR A 6 30.12 11.33 -7.96
N PRO A 7 30.85 11.08 -6.86
CA PRO A 7 30.31 11.17 -5.51
C PRO A 7 30.17 12.60 -4.98
N LYS A 8 30.89 13.56 -5.54
CA LYS A 8 30.91 14.98 -5.13
C LYS A 8 31.01 15.89 -6.35
N ILE A 9 30.18 16.91 -6.41
CA ILE A 9 30.21 17.95 -7.44
C ILE A 9 30.08 19.32 -6.77
N GLU A 10 31.07 20.18 -6.97
CA GLU A 10 31.06 21.56 -6.45
C GLU A 10 30.41 22.52 -7.45
N ASN A 11 30.03 23.71 -6.98
CA ASN A 11 29.43 24.77 -7.80
C ASN A 11 28.12 24.36 -8.51
N VAL A 12 27.35 23.46 -7.90
CA VAL A 12 26.02 23.09 -8.39
C VAL A 12 25.03 24.17 -7.97
N ARG A 13 24.15 24.58 -8.88
CA ARG A 13 23.04 25.49 -8.55
C ARG A 13 21.76 24.71 -8.37
N MET A 14 21.07 24.89 -7.26
CA MET A 14 19.77 24.29 -7.01
C MET A 14 18.67 25.33 -7.23
N LEU A 15 17.70 24.96 -8.06
CA LEU A 15 16.48 25.72 -8.33
C LEU A 15 15.32 24.98 -7.68
N ASP A 16 14.74 25.57 -6.65
CA ASP A 16 13.52 25.09 -6.01
C ASP A 16 12.32 25.77 -6.68
N ARG A 17 11.28 25.00 -7.03
CA ARG A 17 10.03 25.53 -7.60
C ARG A 17 9.43 26.66 -6.75
N TYR A 18 9.62 26.65 -5.43
CA TYR A 18 9.03 27.63 -4.52
C TYR A 18 9.99 28.77 -4.14
N SER A 19 11.30 28.64 -4.42
CA SER A 19 12.28 29.71 -4.16
C SER A 19 12.61 30.46 -5.43
N LYS A 20 12.51 31.79 -5.40
CA LYS A 20 12.95 32.63 -6.52
C LYS A 20 14.46 32.83 -6.60
N VAL A 21 15.18 32.53 -5.50
CA VAL A 21 16.63 32.71 -5.42
C VAL A 21 17.31 31.35 -5.57
N PRO A 22 18.10 31.13 -6.62
CA PRO A 22 18.94 29.95 -6.75
C PRO A 22 19.96 29.89 -5.62
N SER A 23 20.14 28.72 -5.03
CA SER A 23 21.26 28.45 -4.11
C SER A 23 22.43 27.83 -4.86
N GLN A 24 23.66 28.19 -4.51
CA GLN A 24 24.86 27.56 -5.03
C GLN A 24 25.54 26.75 -3.94
N GLY A 25 26.00 25.55 -4.26
CA GLY A 25 26.52 24.65 -3.25
C GLY A 25 27.21 23.42 -3.82
N THR A 26 27.41 22.44 -2.95
CA THR A 26 28.03 21.16 -3.31
C THR A 26 26.98 20.05 -3.26
N LEU A 27 26.94 19.24 -4.31
CA LEU A 27 26.10 18.07 -4.42
C LEU A 27 26.90 16.81 -4.09
N TYR A 28 26.42 16.02 -3.15
CA TYR A 28 27.00 14.76 -2.72
C TYR A 28 26.04 13.62 -3.07
N LEU A 29 26.59 12.55 -3.62
CA LEU A 29 25.86 11.33 -3.93
C LEU A 29 26.38 10.18 -3.06
N THR A 30 25.49 9.62 -2.26
CA THR A 30 25.75 8.45 -1.41
C THR A 30 24.93 7.25 -1.90
N ALA A 31 25.10 6.10 -1.24
CA ALA A 31 24.32 4.89 -1.58
C ALA A 31 22.81 5.04 -1.30
N THR A 32 22.40 6.01 -0.48
CA THR A 32 21.02 6.09 0.05
C THR A 32 20.39 7.46 -0.17
N HIS A 33 21.22 8.51 -0.21
CA HIS A 33 20.80 9.90 -0.32
C HIS A 33 21.58 10.65 -1.41
N LEU A 34 20.89 11.60 -2.03
CA LEU A 34 21.47 12.77 -2.67
C LEU A 34 21.40 13.92 -1.67
N ILE A 35 22.53 14.56 -1.39
CA ILE A 35 22.63 15.63 -0.39
C ILE A 35 23.18 16.88 -1.07
N PHE A 36 22.47 17.99 -0.98
CA PHE A 36 22.95 19.29 -1.45
C PHE A 36 23.22 20.19 -0.25
N VAL A 37 24.42 20.76 -0.18
CA VAL A 37 24.86 21.64 0.91
C VAL A 37 25.11 23.04 0.35
N ASP A 38 24.33 24.00 0.82
CA ASP A 38 24.52 25.44 0.60
C ASP A 38 25.26 26.04 1.80
N PRO A 39 26.55 26.38 1.64
CA PRO A 39 27.35 26.93 2.74
C PRO A 39 26.93 28.35 3.12
N ASP A 40 26.44 29.15 2.16
CA ASP A 40 26.09 30.55 2.37
C ASP A 40 24.79 30.67 3.15
N ALA A 41 23.79 29.85 2.79
CA ALA A 41 22.53 29.76 3.51
C ALA A 41 22.59 28.85 4.76
N LYS A 42 23.72 28.16 4.99
CA LYS A 42 23.89 27.13 6.02
C LYS A 42 22.75 26.09 6.00
N LYS A 43 22.37 25.67 4.79
CA LYS A 43 21.19 24.82 4.56
C LYS A 43 21.60 23.55 3.84
N GLU A 44 20.99 22.44 4.24
CA GLU A 44 21.13 21.16 3.55
C GLU A 44 19.79 20.69 3.01
N THR A 45 19.80 20.15 1.79
CA THR A 45 18.65 19.50 1.15
C THR A 45 18.97 18.03 0.95
N TRP A 46 18.19 17.16 1.58
CA TRP A 46 18.38 15.71 1.55
C TRP A 46 17.28 15.05 0.75
N VAL A 47 17.66 14.23 -0.24
CA VAL A 47 16.73 13.44 -1.06
C VAL A 47 17.09 11.97 -0.94
N LEU A 48 16.26 11.19 -0.26
CA LEU A 48 16.39 9.73 -0.27
C LEU A 48 16.10 9.19 -1.67
N HIS A 49 16.93 8.26 -2.15
CA HIS A 49 16.76 7.66 -3.48
C HIS A 49 15.40 6.98 -3.64
N MET A 50 14.91 6.33 -2.58
CA MET A 50 13.59 5.68 -2.52
C MET A 50 12.41 6.65 -2.66
N HIS A 51 12.62 7.93 -2.35
CA HIS A 51 11.61 8.98 -2.51
C HIS A 51 11.60 9.56 -3.92
N ILE A 52 12.60 9.32 -4.76
CA ILE A 52 12.59 9.80 -6.14
C ILE A 52 11.42 9.14 -6.89
N ALA A 53 10.58 9.97 -7.50
CA ALA A 53 9.43 9.58 -8.31
C ALA A 53 9.75 9.70 -9.80
N SER A 54 10.40 10.80 -10.21
CA SER A 54 10.91 10.97 -11.56
C SER A 54 12.27 11.68 -11.57
N LEU A 55 13.04 11.38 -12.62
CA LEU A 55 14.36 11.92 -12.88
C LEU A 55 14.44 12.30 -14.36
N GLU A 56 14.72 13.57 -14.65
CA GLU A 56 14.68 14.11 -16.02
C GLU A 56 15.95 14.95 -16.27
N LYS A 57 16.74 14.60 -17.30
CA LYS A 57 17.77 15.50 -17.83
C LYS A 57 17.10 16.50 -18.76
N LEU A 58 17.15 17.78 -18.41
CA LEU A 58 16.64 18.87 -19.24
C LEU A 58 17.70 19.28 -20.28
N PRO A 59 17.32 20.04 -21.33
CA PRO A 59 18.27 20.54 -22.32
C PRO A 59 19.44 21.28 -21.68
N LEU A 60 20.64 21.08 -22.25
CA LEU A 60 21.86 21.78 -21.82
C LEU A 60 21.67 23.29 -21.92
N THR A 61 22.14 24.02 -20.92
CA THR A 61 22.12 25.48 -20.90
C THR A 61 23.54 26.03 -20.94
N THR A 62 23.70 27.32 -21.22
CA THR A 62 24.97 28.04 -21.11
C THR A 62 25.57 28.01 -19.70
N THR A 63 24.75 27.66 -18.70
CA THR A 63 25.11 27.72 -17.29
C THR A 63 25.24 26.34 -16.63
N GLY A 64 25.18 25.27 -17.44
CA GLY A 64 25.32 23.87 -17.00
C GLY A 64 24.19 22.95 -17.50
N SER A 65 24.27 21.69 -17.10
CA SER A 65 23.33 20.62 -17.42
C SER A 65 22.27 20.48 -16.31
N PRO A 66 20.99 20.80 -16.57
CA PRO A 66 19.95 20.73 -15.55
C PRO A 66 19.40 19.32 -15.37
N LEU A 67 19.38 18.86 -14.12
CA LEU A 67 18.82 17.59 -13.67
C LEU A 67 17.62 17.86 -12.77
N LEU A 68 16.43 17.54 -13.25
CA LEU A 68 15.18 17.72 -12.53
C LEU A 68 14.82 16.44 -11.76
N ILE A 69 14.62 16.60 -10.46
CA ILE A 69 14.24 15.53 -9.55
C ILE A 69 12.89 15.87 -8.93
N ARG A 70 11.94 14.95 -9.07
CA ARG A 70 10.64 15.01 -8.39
C ARG A 70 10.52 13.86 -7.42
N THR A 71 10.12 14.13 -6.18
CA THR A 71 9.95 13.12 -5.16
C THR A 71 8.48 12.77 -4.94
N LYS A 72 8.24 11.61 -4.32
CA LYS A 72 6.94 11.15 -3.83
C LYS A 72 6.42 12.01 -2.67
N THR A 73 7.25 12.89 -2.12
CA THR A 73 6.95 13.85 -1.04
C THR A 73 6.72 15.27 -1.56
N PHE A 74 6.47 15.44 -2.87
CA PHE A 74 6.19 16.72 -3.53
C PHE A 74 7.36 17.70 -3.61
N LEU A 75 8.57 17.30 -3.20
CA LEU A 75 9.77 18.08 -3.47
C LEU A 75 10.08 17.99 -4.97
N SER A 76 10.23 19.16 -5.60
CA SER A 76 10.58 19.28 -7.02
C SER A 76 11.72 20.27 -7.14
N VAL A 77 12.92 19.77 -7.40
CA VAL A 77 14.16 20.56 -7.46
C VAL A 77 14.91 20.29 -8.76
N THR A 78 15.50 21.33 -9.33
CA THR A 78 16.40 21.21 -10.48
C THR A 78 17.82 21.54 -10.05
N PHE A 79 18.73 20.60 -10.19
CA PHE A 79 20.17 20.82 -9.99
C PHE A 79 20.82 21.13 -11.33
N VAL A 80 21.37 22.35 -11.49
CA VAL A 80 22.17 22.72 -12.65
C VAL A 80 23.62 22.38 -12.37
N ILE A 81 24.08 21.27 -12.94
CA ILE A 81 25.41 20.70 -12.76
C ILE A 81 26.37 21.31 -13.80
N PRO A 82 27.55 21.84 -13.41
CA PRO A 82 28.42 22.57 -14.34
C PRO A 82 28.88 21.77 -15.57
N LYS A 83 29.25 20.50 -15.39
CA LYS A 83 29.75 19.63 -16.47
C LYS A 83 28.69 18.61 -16.87
N GLU A 84 28.44 18.51 -18.18
CA GLU A 84 27.47 17.56 -18.73
C GLU A 84 27.81 16.10 -18.37
N ARG A 85 29.10 15.73 -18.44
CA ARG A 85 29.59 14.40 -18.06
C ARG A 85 29.21 14.05 -16.62
N ASP A 86 29.45 14.95 -15.68
CA ASP A 86 29.13 14.73 -14.26
C ASP A 86 27.61 14.58 -14.06
N CYS A 87 26.82 15.39 -14.78
CA CYS A 87 25.36 15.27 -14.76
C CYS A 87 24.88 13.93 -15.31
N HIS A 88 25.48 13.45 -16.41
CA HIS A 88 25.17 12.13 -16.95
C HIS A 88 25.52 11.00 -15.98
N ASP A 89 26.69 11.06 -15.36
CA ASP A 89 27.13 10.06 -14.38
C ASP A 89 26.18 10.02 -13.16
N VAL A 90 25.80 11.18 -12.61
CA VAL A 90 24.81 11.28 -11.52
C VAL A 90 23.45 10.75 -11.95
N PHE A 91 22.98 11.09 -13.16
CA PHE A 91 21.68 10.61 -13.67
C PHE A 91 21.63 9.08 -13.73
N ILE A 92 22.65 8.44 -14.27
CA ILE A 92 22.71 6.97 -14.37
C ILE A 92 22.78 6.33 -12.98
N SER A 93 23.60 6.86 -12.07
CA SER A 93 23.67 6.38 -10.69
C SER A 93 22.32 6.49 -9.98
N LEU A 94 21.64 7.64 -10.07
CA LEU A 94 20.33 7.85 -9.44
C LEU A 94 19.24 6.96 -10.06
N GLN A 95 19.27 6.73 -11.36
CA GLN A 95 18.31 5.85 -12.02
C GLN A 95 18.40 4.41 -11.48
N GLN A 96 19.63 3.91 -11.28
CA GLN A 96 19.85 2.58 -10.71
C GLN A 96 19.50 2.52 -9.20
N LEU A 97 19.89 3.54 -8.43
CA LEU A 97 19.69 3.57 -6.97
C LEU A 97 18.22 3.83 -6.57
N SER A 98 17.46 4.56 -7.37
CA SER A 98 16.05 4.88 -7.08
C SER A 98 15.06 3.82 -7.57
N GLN A 99 15.49 2.94 -8.47
CA GLN A 99 14.67 1.87 -9.04
C GLN A 99 15.40 0.51 -9.02
N PRO A 100 15.69 -0.06 -7.84
CA PRO A 100 16.36 -1.35 -7.77
C PRO A 100 15.52 -2.45 -8.42
N SER A 101 16.14 -3.30 -9.23
CA SER A 101 15.47 -4.38 -9.96
C SER A 101 15.20 -5.61 -9.10
N ASN A 102 16.02 -5.86 -8.07
CA ASN A 102 15.81 -6.91 -7.09
C ASN A 102 15.33 -6.32 -5.76
N VAL A 103 14.39 -7.00 -5.10
CA VAL A 103 13.91 -6.62 -3.75
C VAL A 103 15.06 -6.57 -2.74
N ARG A 104 16.06 -7.45 -2.86
CA ARG A 104 17.24 -7.49 -1.95
C ARG A 104 18.15 -6.28 -2.07
N ASP A 105 18.03 -5.51 -3.14
CA ASP A 105 18.83 -4.30 -3.38
C ASP A 105 18.20 -3.06 -2.71
N LEU A 106 17.00 -3.19 -2.13
CA LEU A 106 16.37 -2.12 -1.36
C LEU A 106 17.20 -1.78 -0.11
N TYR A 107 17.26 -0.49 0.23
CA TYR A 107 18.05 0.01 1.36
C TYR A 107 17.72 -0.70 2.70
N CYS A 108 16.47 -1.08 2.93
CA CYS A 108 16.08 -1.78 4.16
C CYS A 108 16.84 -3.10 4.41
N PHE A 109 17.40 -3.74 3.38
CA PHE A 109 18.21 -4.97 3.54
C PHE A 109 19.67 -4.72 3.88
N SER A 110 20.19 -3.51 3.61
CA SER A 110 21.57 -3.11 3.90
C SER A 110 21.69 -2.15 5.08
N TYR A 111 20.55 -1.65 5.58
CA TYR A 111 20.51 -0.77 6.74
C TYR A 111 20.92 -1.50 8.02
N THR A 112 21.92 -0.93 8.70
CA THR A 112 22.35 -1.34 10.04
C THR A 112 22.12 -0.18 11.00
N PRO A 113 21.21 -0.31 11.98
CA PRO A 113 20.94 0.75 12.94
C PRO A 113 22.15 1.00 13.86
N PRO A 114 22.31 2.23 14.38
CA PRO A 114 23.26 2.53 15.46
C PRO A 114 23.03 1.64 16.69
N ALA A 115 24.10 1.35 17.45
CA ALA A 115 24.10 0.35 18.52
C ALA A 115 23.13 0.62 19.70
N GLU A 116 22.65 1.85 19.83
CA GLU A 116 21.76 2.31 20.92
C GLU A 116 20.27 2.20 20.56
N GLU A 117 19.94 1.75 19.35
CA GLU A 117 18.53 1.54 18.96
C GLU A 117 17.94 0.26 19.56
N LEU A 118 16.61 0.23 19.66
CA LEU A 118 15.84 -0.94 20.06
C LEU A 118 16.31 -2.18 19.30
N GLN A 119 16.38 -3.32 20.00
CA GLN A 119 16.69 -4.59 19.35
C GLN A 119 15.75 -4.81 18.16
N ARG A 120 16.29 -5.25 17.02
CA ARG A 120 15.52 -5.50 15.79
C ARG A 120 14.23 -6.29 16.04
N ALA A 121 14.29 -7.27 16.94
CA ALA A 121 13.14 -8.10 17.31
C ALA A 121 11.98 -7.30 17.91
N ALA A 122 12.24 -6.18 18.61
CA ALA A 122 11.20 -5.37 19.24
C ALA A 122 10.20 -4.80 18.21
N GLY A 123 10.68 -4.34 17.05
CA GLY A 123 9.81 -3.84 15.98
C GLY A 123 8.96 -4.94 15.33
N TRP A 124 9.54 -6.13 15.11
CA TRP A 124 8.82 -7.26 14.51
C TRP A 124 7.82 -7.91 15.47
N ASN A 125 8.13 -7.93 16.77
CA ASN A 125 7.28 -8.51 17.81
C ASN A 125 6.29 -7.50 18.40
N PHE A 126 6.30 -6.25 17.93
CA PHE A 126 5.42 -5.20 18.44
C PHE A 126 3.94 -5.55 18.24
N TYR A 127 3.61 -6.17 17.11
CA TYR A 127 2.24 -6.55 16.77
C TYR A 127 2.12 -8.07 16.68
N ASP A 128 1.29 -8.65 17.55
CA ASP A 128 0.86 -10.03 17.47
C ASP A 128 -0.64 -10.10 17.14
N LEU A 129 -0.96 -10.77 16.04
CA LEU A 129 -2.33 -10.86 15.53
C LEU A 129 -3.26 -11.58 16.51
N GLN A 130 -2.79 -12.66 17.14
CA GLN A 130 -3.62 -13.45 18.06
C GLN A 130 -3.91 -12.68 19.35
N SER A 131 -2.93 -11.96 19.88
CA SER A 131 -3.09 -11.05 21.01
C SER A 131 -4.07 -9.92 20.71
N GLU A 132 -4.07 -9.38 19.49
CA GLU A 132 -5.03 -8.35 19.08
C GLU A 132 -6.47 -8.88 19.02
N TYR A 133 -6.67 -10.10 18.49
CA TYR A 133 -7.99 -10.74 18.56
C TYR A 133 -8.42 -11.05 20.00
N HIS A 134 -7.48 -11.51 20.84
CA HIS A 134 -7.75 -11.76 22.25
C HIS A 134 -8.17 -10.47 22.98
N ARG A 135 -7.52 -9.33 22.69
CA ARG A 135 -7.90 -8.00 23.19
C ARG A 135 -9.35 -7.63 22.82
N MET A 136 -9.85 -8.09 21.67
CA MET A 136 -11.23 -7.90 21.23
C MET A 136 -12.20 -8.97 21.74
N GLY A 137 -11.72 -9.96 22.51
CA GLY A 137 -12.54 -11.05 23.03
C GLY A 137 -12.77 -12.18 22.02
N ALA A 138 -11.91 -12.37 21.02
CA ALA A 138 -11.91 -13.51 20.11
C ALA A 138 -10.64 -14.37 20.29
N PRO A 139 -10.72 -15.70 20.26
CA PRO A 139 -11.91 -16.50 19.97
C PRO A 139 -12.93 -16.50 21.11
N ASN A 140 -14.18 -16.79 20.77
CA ASN A 140 -15.31 -16.92 21.70
C ASN A 140 -16.35 -17.90 21.13
N GLU A 141 -17.56 -17.94 21.70
CA GLU A 141 -18.63 -18.84 21.25
C GLU A 141 -19.06 -18.61 19.78
N HIS A 142 -18.89 -17.39 19.27
CA HIS A 142 -19.34 -16.99 17.93
C HIS A 142 -18.22 -16.93 16.89
N TRP A 143 -16.99 -16.64 17.30
CA TRP A 143 -15.82 -16.47 16.44
C TRP A 143 -14.69 -17.42 16.81
N CYS A 144 -14.21 -18.20 15.83
CA CYS A 144 -13.07 -19.11 16.01
C CYS A 144 -11.93 -18.80 15.05
N LEU A 145 -10.72 -19.22 15.44
CA LEU A 145 -9.56 -19.23 14.56
C LEU A 145 -9.64 -20.45 13.63
N THR A 146 -9.36 -20.25 12.34
CA THR A 146 -9.18 -21.33 11.37
C THR A 146 -7.73 -21.43 10.90
N ASN A 147 -7.27 -22.68 10.72
CA ASN A 147 -5.94 -22.99 10.19
C ASN A 147 -5.94 -23.23 8.67
N LEU A 148 -7.08 -23.06 7.98
CA LEU A 148 -7.19 -23.30 6.53
C LEU A 148 -6.26 -22.41 5.69
N ASN A 149 -5.81 -21.27 6.21
CA ASN A 149 -4.87 -20.39 5.52
C ASN A 149 -3.45 -20.43 6.11
N LYS A 150 -3.12 -21.46 6.90
CA LYS A 150 -1.82 -21.56 7.60
C LYS A 150 -0.63 -21.43 6.65
N ASP A 151 -0.79 -22.06 5.48
CA ASP A 151 0.19 -22.15 4.41
C ASP A 151 -0.25 -21.33 3.17
N TYR A 152 -1.15 -20.35 3.37
CA TYR A 152 -1.65 -19.42 2.35
C TYR A 152 -2.43 -20.04 1.17
N GLU A 153 -2.86 -21.30 1.31
CA GLU A 153 -3.58 -22.03 0.25
C GLU A 153 -5.01 -21.52 0.01
N LEU A 154 -5.70 -21.08 1.06
CA LEU A 154 -7.07 -20.56 0.95
C LEU A 154 -7.10 -19.17 0.31
N CYS A 155 -6.16 -18.30 0.69
CA CYS A 155 -5.97 -16.96 0.15
C CYS A 155 -4.54 -16.46 0.37
N GLU A 156 -3.77 -16.37 -0.71
CA GLU A 156 -2.37 -15.90 -0.74
C GLU A 156 -2.15 -14.49 -0.20
N THR A 157 -3.19 -13.66 -0.14
CA THR A 157 -3.09 -12.25 0.22
C THR A 157 -3.81 -11.89 1.52
N TYR A 158 -4.13 -12.91 2.31
CA TYR A 158 -4.66 -12.84 3.67
C TYR A 158 -3.61 -13.34 4.67
N PRO A 159 -3.74 -13.00 5.97
CA PRO A 159 -2.82 -13.49 6.98
C PRO A 159 -2.94 -15.01 7.17
N ARG A 160 -1.90 -15.59 7.77
CA ARG A 160 -1.82 -17.02 8.15
C ARG A 160 -3.03 -17.50 8.96
N TYR A 161 -3.47 -16.69 9.92
CA TYR A 161 -4.59 -17.00 10.80
C TYR A 161 -5.78 -16.11 10.49
N LEU A 162 -6.95 -16.73 10.35
CA LEU A 162 -8.20 -16.03 10.07
C LEU A 162 -9.21 -16.33 11.17
N TYR A 163 -10.04 -15.34 11.49
CA TYR A 163 -11.16 -15.49 12.42
C TYR A 163 -12.47 -15.47 11.65
N VAL A 164 -13.24 -16.53 11.84
CA VAL A 164 -14.46 -16.84 11.09
C VAL A 164 -15.57 -17.28 12.05
N PRO A 165 -16.84 -17.28 11.65
CA PRO A 165 -17.92 -17.76 12.51
C PRO A 165 -17.71 -19.22 12.93
N CYS A 166 -17.84 -19.53 14.22
CA CYS A 166 -17.72 -20.90 14.75
C CYS A 166 -18.67 -21.90 14.07
N SER A 167 -19.83 -21.41 13.63
CA SER A 167 -20.86 -22.21 12.99
C SER A 167 -20.58 -22.51 11.51
N ALA A 168 -19.58 -21.88 10.88
CA ALA A 168 -19.28 -22.07 9.47
C ALA A 168 -18.42 -23.32 9.23
N SER A 169 -18.89 -24.21 8.35
CA SER A 169 -18.15 -25.44 8.00
C SER A 169 -16.93 -25.15 7.13
N VAL A 170 -15.96 -26.08 7.10
CA VAL A 170 -14.80 -25.99 6.19
C VAL A 170 -15.23 -25.87 4.72
N GLN A 171 -16.28 -26.62 4.31
CA GLN A 171 -16.83 -26.53 2.95
C GLN A 171 -17.38 -25.14 2.65
N THR A 172 -18.07 -24.52 3.61
CA THR A 172 -18.57 -23.14 3.51
C THR A 172 -17.44 -22.15 3.28
N LEU A 173 -16.34 -22.27 4.04
CA LEU A 173 -15.18 -21.39 3.93
C LEU A 173 -14.48 -21.54 2.56
N ILE A 174 -14.27 -22.77 2.10
CA ILE A 174 -13.66 -23.05 0.80
C ILE A 174 -14.56 -22.61 -0.37
N GLY A 175 -15.87 -22.84 -0.27
CA GLY A 175 -16.81 -22.41 -1.31
C GLY A 175 -16.89 -20.89 -1.41
N SER A 176 -16.99 -20.19 -0.27
CA SER A 176 -16.97 -18.73 -0.24
C SER A 176 -15.64 -18.17 -0.77
N SER A 177 -14.49 -18.74 -0.40
CA SER A 177 -13.21 -18.25 -0.94
C SER A 177 -13.14 -18.37 -2.47
N ARG A 178 -13.59 -19.49 -3.05
CA ARG A 178 -13.63 -19.70 -4.50
C ARG A 178 -14.55 -18.72 -5.22
N PHE A 179 -15.63 -18.29 -4.58
CA PHE A 179 -16.56 -17.32 -5.15
C PHE A 179 -16.14 -15.86 -4.93
N ARG A 180 -15.12 -15.61 -4.11
CA ARG A 180 -14.65 -14.27 -3.77
C ARG A 180 -13.38 -13.97 -4.54
N SER A 181 -13.30 -12.77 -5.12
CA SER A 181 -12.16 -12.38 -5.95
C SER A 181 -10.81 -12.55 -5.20
N LYS A 182 -9.91 -13.36 -5.76
CA LYS A 182 -8.60 -13.72 -5.16
C LYS A 182 -8.70 -14.52 -3.84
N GLY A 183 -9.77 -15.29 -3.61
CA GLY A 183 -9.88 -16.10 -2.40
C GLY A 183 -10.26 -15.31 -1.14
N ARG A 184 -10.45 -13.99 -1.24
CA ARG A 184 -10.65 -13.09 -0.10
C ARG A 184 -12.08 -13.17 0.43
N LEU A 185 -12.37 -14.26 1.12
CA LEU A 185 -13.62 -14.53 1.81
C LEU A 185 -13.91 -13.56 2.97
N PRO A 186 -15.17 -13.44 3.43
CA PRO A 186 -15.51 -12.69 4.64
C PRO A 186 -14.79 -13.21 5.88
N VAL A 187 -14.02 -12.34 6.53
CA VAL A 187 -13.32 -12.64 7.79
C VAL A 187 -13.44 -11.48 8.76
N LEU A 188 -13.39 -11.78 10.06
CA LEU A 188 -13.42 -10.78 11.12
C LEU A 188 -12.28 -9.76 10.93
N SER A 189 -12.55 -8.50 11.24
CA SER A 189 -11.54 -7.43 11.31
C SER A 189 -11.62 -6.67 12.63
N TYR A 190 -12.83 -6.52 13.17
CA TYR A 190 -13.05 -5.87 14.46
C TYR A 190 -14.28 -6.46 15.14
N LEU A 191 -14.22 -6.64 16.46
CA LEU A 191 -15.35 -7.07 17.28
C LEU A 191 -15.56 -6.05 18.42
N TYR A 192 -16.78 -5.54 18.53
CA TYR A 192 -17.18 -4.66 19.62
C TYR A 192 -17.85 -5.45 20.75
N LYS A 193 -17.85 -4.88 21.97
CA LYS A 193 -18.35 -5.54 23.19
C LYS A 193 -19.83 -5.96 23.14
N ASN A 194 -20.63 -5.37 22.26
CA ASN A 194 -22.05 -5.72 22.06
C ASN A 194 -22.28 -6.79 20.97
N MET A 195 -21.23 -7.49 20.54
CA MET A 195 -21.22 -8.48 19.45
C MET A 195 -21.34 -7.91 18.03
N ALA A 196 -21.45 -6.59 17.85
CA ALA A 196 -21.31 -6.00 16.51
C ALA A 196 -19.89 -6.20 15.99
N SER A 197 -19.78 -6.72 14.77
CA SER A 197 -18.51 -7.01 14.12
C SER A 197 -18.35 -6.23 12.81
N ILE A 198 -17.11 -5.85 12.50
CA ILE A 198 -16.72 -5.44 11.15
C ILE A 198 -15.96 -6.60 10.54
N SER A 199 -16.35 -6.94 9.32
CA SER A 199 -15.70 -7.99 8.54
C SER A 199 -15.37 -7.47 7.15
N ARG A 200 -14.29 -8.01 6.58
CA ARG A 200 -13.77 -7.60 5.28
C ARG A 200 -13.79 -8.77 4.32
N CYS A 201 -14.04 -8.48 3.05
CA CYS A 201 -13.93 -9.44 1.95
C CYS A 201 -13.59 -8.71 0.66
N SER A 202 -13.42 -9.47 -0.41
CA SER A 202 -13.48 -8.96 -1.78
C SER A 202 -14.87 -9.08 -2.37
N GLN A 203 -15.09 -8.40 -3.50
CA GLN A 203 -16.31 -8.55 -4.29
C GLN A 203 -16.57 -10.01 -4.69
N PRO A 204 -17.84 -10.44 -4.76
CA PRO A 204 -18.21 -11.75 -5.28
C PRO A 204 -17.97 -11.85 -6.80
N LEU A 205 -17.78 -13.07 -7.27
CA LEU A 205 -17.67 -13.45 -8.68
C LEU A 205 -19.05 -13.78 -9.27
N SER A 206 -20.05 -12.95 -8.96
CA SER A 206 -21.45 -13.19 -9.33
C SER A 206 -21.74 -13.00 -10.82
N GLY A 207 -20.92 -12.23 -11.54
CA GLY A 207 -21.23 -11.78 -12.89
C GLY A 207 -22.68 -11.28 -12.98
N PHE A 208 -23.38 -11.71 -14.03
CA PHE A 208 -24.80 -11.39 -14.20
C PHE A 208 -25.72 -12.19 -13.28
N SER A 209 -25.49 -13.48 -13.10
CA SER A 209 -26.44 -14.39 -12.45
C SER A 209 -25.82 -15.54 -11.62
N ALA A 210 -24.49 -15.63 -11.56
CA ALA A 210 -23.83 -16.69 -10.79
C ALA A 210 -24.11 -16.50 -9.29
N ARG A 211 -24.36 -17.64 -8.65
CA ARG A 211 -24.66 -17.74 -7.22
C ARG A 211 -23.73 -18.76 -6.58
N CYS A 212 -23.50 -18.62 -5.29
CA CYS A 212 -22.73 -19.57 -4.51
C CYS A 212 -23.45 -19.82 -3.19
N VAL A 213 -23.97 -21.04 -3.04
CA VAL A 213 -24.71 -21.44 -1.84
C VAL A 213 -23.82 -21.38 -0.60
N GLU A 214 -22.54 -21.71 -0.73
CA GLU A 214 -21.57 -21.61 0.34
C GLU A 214 -21.32 -20.16 0.76
N ASP A 215 -21.27 -19.21 -0.19
CA ASP A 215 -21.11 -17.78 0.14
C ASP A 215 -22.38 -17.18 0.75
N GLU A 216 -23.56 -17.56 0.24
CA GLU A 216 -24.86 -17.21 0.84
C GLU A 216 -24.94 -17.72 2.29
N LYS A 217 -24.55 -18.99 2.54
CA LYS A 217 -24.43 -19.55 3.89
C LYS A 217 -23.39 -18.83 4.73
N MET A 218 -22.25 -18.47 4.15
CA MET A 218 -21.19 -17.74 4.86
C MET A 218 -21.73 -16.43 5.42
N LEU A 219 -22.42 -15.60 4.63
CA LEU A 219 -23.01 -14.35 5.10
C LEU A 219 -24.08 -14.57 6.18
N ASN A 220 -24.88 -15.63 6.05
CA ASN A 220 -25.83 -16.04 7.10
C ASN A 220 -25.12 -16.40 8.42
N HIS A 221 -23.98 -17.10 8.37
CA HIS A 221 -23.18 -17.38 9.56
C HIS A 221 -22.58 -16.09 10.15
N MET A 222 -22.17 -15.13 9.32
CA MET A 222 -21.67 -13.82 9.77
C MET A 222 -22.74 -13.06 10.54
N LEU A 223 -23.97 -12.99 10.02
CA LEU A 223 -25.10 -12.36 10.71
C LEU A 223 -25.36 -13.02 12.07
N LYS A 224 -25.34 -14.36 12.14
CA LYS A 224 -25.58 -15.13 13.37
C LYS A 224 -24.50 -14.98 14.45
N THR A 225 -23.37 -14.35 14.14
CA THR A 225 -22.37 -14.02 15.17
C THR A 225 -22.83 -12.92 16.12
N ASN A 226 -23.87 -12.16 15.75
CA ASN A 226 -24.54 -11.21 16.62
C ASN A 226 -26.00 -11.63 16.83
N PRO A 227 -26.33 -12.31 17.94
CA PRO A 227 -27.70 -12.75 18.25
C PRO A 227 -28.73 -11.60 18.35
N ASN A 228 -28.27 -10.36 18.57
CA ASN A 228 -29.14 -9.20 18.72
C ASN A 228 -29.50 -8.51 17.39
N ALA A 229 -28.93 -8.98 16.28
CA ALA A 229 -29.12 -8.37 14.96
C ALA A 229 -30.04 -9.23 14.08
N SER A 230 -31.07 -8.59 13.49
CA SER A 230 -31.95 -9.24 12.50
C SER A 230 -31.47 -9.07 11.06
N PHE A 231 -30.52 -8.16 10.80
CA PHE A 231 -29.94 -7.93 9.48
C PHE A 231 -28.48 -7.46 9.60
N MET A 232 -27.72 -7.60 8.51
CA MET A 232 -26.35 -7.07 8.39
C MET A 232 -26.24 -6.04 7.28
N TYR A 233 -25.27 -5.13 7.38
CA TYR A 233 -24.94 -4.22 6.28
C TYR A 233 -23.85 -4.82 5.40
N VAL A 234 -24.03 -4.74 4.09
CA VAL A 234 -22.98 -4.96 3.10
C VAL A 234 -22.63 -3.63 2.48
N VAL A 235 -21.41 -3.16 2.72
CA VAL A 235 -20.94 -1.85 2.29
C VAL A 235 -19.90 -2.03 1.19
N ASP A 236 -20.29 -1.68 -0.03
CA ASP A 236 -19.39 -1.61 -1.16
C ASP A 236 -18.86 -0.18 -1.29
N THR A 237 -17.55 -0.01 -1.14
CA THR A 237 -16.96 1.32 -1.15
C THR A 237 -17.05 1.99 -2.51
N ARG A 238 -17.27 1.24 -3.60
CA ARG A 238 -17.26 1.77 -4.96
C ARG A 238 -18.46 2.67 -5.24
N PRO A 239 -18.37 3.57 -6.24
CA PRO A 239 -19.54 4.11 -6.92
C PRO A 239 -20.35 2.99 -7.57
N LYS A 240 -21.68 3.11 -7.54
CA LYS A 240 -22.61 2.13 -8.15
C LYS A 240 -22.26 1.83 -9.61
N ILE A 241 -21.90 2.84 -10.40
CA ILE A 241 -21.52 2.68 -11.82
C ILE A 241 -20.30 1.77 -11.96
N ASN A 242 -19.26 1.98 -11.13
CA ASN A 242 -18.05 1.17 -11.14
C ASN A 242 -18.33 -0.28 -10.70
N ALA A 243 -19.26 -0.47 -9.75
CA ALA A 243 -19.71 -1.80 -9.35
C ALA A 243 -20.47 -2.53 -10.49
N MET A 244 -21.34 -1.82 -11.22
CA MET A 244 -22.02 -2.35 -12.40
C MET A 244 -21.05 -2.72 -13.53
N ALA A 245 -20.02 -1.90 -13.79
CA ALA A 245 -19.00 -2.20 -14.77
C ALA A 245 -18.21 -3.48 -14.41
N ASN A 246 -17.84 -3.64 -13.14
CA ASN A 246 -17.21 -4.88 -12.65
C ASN A 246 -18.14 -6.10 -12.79
N ARG A 247 -19.45 -5.90 -12.61
CA ARG A 247 -20.46 -6.95 -12.81
C ARG A 247 -20.44 -7.49 -14.24
N ALA A 248 -20.36 -6.60 -15.23
CA ALA A 248 -20.23 -6.99 -16.63
C ALA A 248 -18.94 -7.78 -16.93
N ALA A 249 -17.88 -7.58 -16.14
CA ALA A 249 -16.62 -8.32 -16.23
C ALA A 249 -16.58 -9.61 -15.40
N GLY A 250 -17.73 -10.16 -15.00
CA GLY A 250 -17.82 -11.43 -14.26
C GLY A 250 -17.62 -11.32 -12.74
N LYS A 251 -17.49 -10.11 -12.20
CA LYS A 251 -17.49 -9.84 -10.74
C LYS A 251 -18.88 -9.38 -10.31
N GLY A 252 -19.00 -8.62 -9.24
CA GLY A 252 -20.25 -7.95 -8.92
C GLY A 252 -20.34 -7.52 -7.48
N TYR A 253 -21.55 -7.65 -6.95
CA TYR A 253 -21.94 -7.30 -5.60
C TYR A 253 -23.14 -8.18 -5.21
N GLU A 254 -23.37 -8.31 -3.92
CA GLU A 254 -24.42 -9.13 -3.34
C GLU A 254 -25.80 -8.66 -3.80
N ASN A 255 -26.60 -9.59 -4.33
CA ASN A 255 -27.98 -9.32 -4.74
C ASN A 255 -28.93 -9.64 -3.58
N GLU A 256 -29.67 -8.65 -3.10
CA GLU A 256 -30.60 -8.79 -1.96
C GLU A 256 -31.69 -9.87 -2.19
N ASN A 257 -31.94 -10.28 -3.44
CA ASN A 257 -32.85 -11.40 -3.74
C ASN A 257 -32.29 -12.78 -3.34
N PHE A 258 -30.97 -12.91 -3.17
CA PHE A 258 -30.30 -14.18 -2.86
C PHE A 258 -29.58 -14.15 -1.50
N TYR A 259 -29.13 -12.97 -1.09
CA TYR A 259 -28.54 -12.75 0.21
C TYR A 259 -29.63 -12.20 1.14
N GLU A 260 -30.28 -13.11 1.87
CA GLU A 260 -31.32 -12.75 2.82
C GLU A 260 -30.77 -11.93 3.98
N ASN A 261 -31.60 -11.04 4.55
CA ASN A 261 -31.27 -10.26 5.75
C ASN A 261 -30.01 -9.38 5.63
N ILE A 262 -29.69 -8.93 4.42
CA ILE A 262 -28.68 -7.89 4.20
C ILE A 262 -29.35 -6.55 3.85
N LYS A 263 -28.65 -5.44 4.15
CA LYS A 263 -28.92 -4.11 3.60
C LYS A 263 -27.69 -3.66 2.83
N PHE A 264 -27.82 -3.49 1.52
CA PHE A 264 -26.70 -3.16 0.66
C PHE A 264 -26.51 -1.63 0.51
N GLN A 265 -25.27 -1.13 0.58
CA GLN A 265 -24.94 0.29 0.42
C GLN A 265 -23.69 0.52 -0.43
N PHE A 266 -23.72 1.57 -1.27
CA PHE A 266 -22.55 2.09 -2.00
C PHE A 266 -22.04 3.37 -1.36
N LEU A 267 -20.72 3.51 -1.16
CA LEU A 267 -20.13 4.73 -0.58
C LEU A 267 -19.60 5.76 -1.59
N GLY A 268 -19.38 5.36 -2.85
CA GLY A 268 -18.92 6.33 -3.88
C GLY A 268 -17.43 6.68 -3.86
N VAL A 269 -16.58 5.85 -3.25
CA VAL A 269 -15.12 6.04 -3.22
C VAL A 269 -14.50 5.57 -4.53
N GLU A 270 -13.97 6.53 -5.29
CA GLU A 270 -13.32 6.28 -6.58
C GLU A 270 -12.08 5.37 -6.50
N ASN A 271 -11.72 4.78 -7.64
CA ASN A 271 -10.62 3.82 -7.71
C ASN A 271 -9.22 4.48 -7.61
N ILE A 272 -8.19 3.65 -7.49
CA ILE A 272 -6.79 4.09 -7.32
C ILE A 272 -6.28 5.00 -8.46
N HIS A 273 -6.82 4.91 -9.67
CA HIS A 273 -6.41 5.74 -10.80
C HIS A 273 -6.91 7.18 -10.63
N VAL A 274 -8.15 7.33 -10.16
CA VAL A 274 -8.70 8.64 -9.81
C VAL A 274 -7.92 9.26 -8.65
N MET A 275 -7.61 8.46 -7.61
CA MET A 275 -6.82 8.95 -6.47
C MET A 275 -5.40 9.36 -6.90
N ARG A 276 -4.75 8.59 -7.77
CA ARG A 276 -3.43 8.94 -8.35
C ARG A 276 -3.49 10.22 -9.18
N ASN A 277 -4.51 10.37 -10.03
CA ASN A 277 -4.70 11.57 -10.84
C ASN A 277 -5.03 12.79 -9.97
N SER A 278 -5.77 12.60 -8.88
CA SER A 278 -6.03 13.66 -7.89
C SER A 278 -4.74 14.14 -7.25
N LEU A 279 -3.85 13.21 -6.87
CA LEU A 279 -2.53 13.53 -6.31
C LEU A 279 -1.65 14.29 -7.31
N ALA A 280 -1.65 13.90 -8.58
CA ALA A 280 -0.84 14.52 -9.64
C ALA A 280 -1.23 15.97 -9.98
N LYS A 281 -2.39 16.45 -9.50
CA LYS A 281 -2.80 17.86 -9.66
C LYS A 281 -2.15 18.80 -8.63
N LYS A 282 -1.45 18.27 -7.63
CA LYS A 282 -0.65 19.04 -6.65
C LYS A 282 0.80 19.08 -7.10
#